data_AF-A0A7X7KHM5-F1
#
_entry.id   AF-A0A7X7KHM5-F1
#
_cell.length_a   1.000
_cell.length_b   1.000
_cell.length_c   1.000
_cell.angle_alpha   90.00
_cell.angle_beta   90.00
_cell.angle_gamma   90.00
#
_symmetry.space_group_name_H-M   'P 1'
#
loop_
_entity.id
_entity.type
_entity.pdbx_description
1 polymer ?
#
loop_
_entity_poly.entity_id
_entity_poly.type
_entity_poly.pdbx_seq_one_letter_code
_entity_poly.pdbx_strand_id
1 'polypeptide(L)'
;MSATELLLDLGRLGIRLEADGERLRYRPRSALTPDLLGLLKAYKTELLALLRPVAAVQAEPMPTTKPTAKPVCRCGSTVWRDVPIHNGQSVRRDCGRCGRFLDFPVWYGNTALQTEKYPVECQHDQETIQTNK
;
A
#
# COMPACT_ATOMS: atom_id res chain seq x y z
N MET A 1 38.64 -13.51 -4.35
CA MET A 1 37.41 -13.44 -3.55
C MET A 1 36.26 -13.22 -4.51
N SER A 2 35.16 -13.96 -4.36
CA SER A 2 33.93 -13.83 -5.16
C SER A 2 32.84 -13.08 -4.39
N ALA A 3 31.81 -12.60 -5.10
CA ALA A 3 30.66 -11.95 -4.46
C ALA A 3 29.92 -12.87 -3.47
N THR A 4 29.86 -14.18 -3.77
CA THR A 4 29.25 -15.19 -2.88
C THR A 4 30.05 -15.41 -1.61
N GLU A 5 31.39 -15.48 -1.72
CA GLU A 5 32.29 -15.58 -0.55
C GLU A 5 32.14 -14.35 0.35
N LEU A 6 32.05 -13.16 -0.25
CA LEU A 6 31.83 -11.91 0.49
C LEU A 6 30.48 -11.91 1.23
N LEU A 7 29.39 -12.41 0.63
CA LEU A 7 28.11 -12.55 1.32
C LEU A 7 28.17 -13.50 2.53
N LEU A 8 28.90 -14.61 2.41
CA LEU A 8 29.08 -15.56 3.50
C LEU A 8 29.89 -14.95 4.66
N ASP A 9 30.97 -14.22 4.35
CA ASP A 9 31.79 -13.57 5.36
C ASP A 9 31.04 -12.43 6.06
N LEU A 10 30.23 -11.67 5.32
CA LEU A 10 29.32 -10.67 5.91
C LEU A 10 28.32 -11.30 6.87
N GLY A 11 27.73 -12.44 6.50
CA GLY A 11 26.82 -13.18 7.36
C GLY A 11 27.48 -13.66 8.66
N ARG A 12 28.73 -14.13 8.58
CA ARG A 12 29.53 -14.53 9.77
C ARG A 12 29.83 -13.36 10.70
N LEU A 13 30.02 -12.16 10.14
CA LEU A 13 30.21 -10.92 10.88
C LEU A 13 28.89 -10.33 11.43
N GLY A 14 27.75 -10.99 11.19
CA GLY A 14 26.43 -10.52 11.61
C GLY A 14 25.91 -9.34 10.79
N ILE A 15 26.51 -9.06 9.63
CA ILE A 15 26.11 -7.98 8.73
C ILE A 15 25.08 -8.53 7.76
N ARG A 16 23.85 -8.02 7.83
CA ARG A 16 22.80 -8.30 6.85
C ARG A 16 22.93 -7.34 5.68
N LEU A 17 22.90 -7.88 4.46
CA LEU A 17 22.92 -7.13 3.21
C LEU A 17 21.62 -7.44 2.43
N GLU A 18 20.93 -6.41 1.98
CA GLU A 18 19.65 -6.49 1.27
C GLU A 18 19.71 -5.63 0.00
N ALA A 19 19.04 -6.07 -1.07
CA ALA A 19 18.83 -5.28 -2.26
C ALA A 19 17.58 -4.38 -2.10
N ASP A 20 17.75 -3.08 -2.31
CA ASP A 20 16.69 -2.07 -2.37
C ASP A 20 16.72 -1.42 -3.75
N GLY A 21 16.06 -2.06 -4.70
CA GLY A 21 16.20 -1.73 -6.12
C GLY A 21 17.66 -1.84 -6.57
N GLU A 22 18.26 -0.70 -6.93
CA GLU A 22 19.64 -0.58 -7.41
C GLU A 22 20.65 -0.19 -6.31
N ARG A 23 20.21 -0.24 -5.05
CA ARG A 23 21.02 0.14 -3.88
C ARG A 23 21.15 -1.05 -2.92
N LEU A 24 22.30 -1.14 -2.27
CA LEU A 24 22.53 -2.11 -1.19
C LEU A 24 22.20 -1.45 0.16
N ARG A 25 21.31 -2.07 0.92
CA ARG A 25 21.03 -1.74 2.32
C ARG A 25 21.77 -2.72 3.22
N TYR A 26 22.29 -2.23 4.34
CA TYR A 26 23.01 -3.07 5.29
C TYR A 26 22.75 -2.68 6.75
N ARG A 27 22.83 -3.68 7.63
CA ARG A 27 22.70 -3.53 9.09
C ARG A 27 23.61 -4.52 9.83
N PRO A 28 24.29 -4.12 10.92
CA PRO A 28 24.39 -2.77 11.46
C PRO A 28 25.38 -1.90 10.66
N ARG A 29 25.14 -0.58 10.59
CA ARG A 29 26.02 0.35 9.85
C ARG A 29 27.39 0.53 10.52
N SER A 30 27.46 0.33 11.83
CA SER A 30 28.68 0.44 12.63
C SER A 30 29.69 -0.69 12.38
N ALA A 31 29.27 -1.81 11.78
CA ALA A 31 30.14 -2.94 11.47
C ALA A 31 30.80 -2.84 10.07
N LEU A 32 30.43 -1.84 9.26
CA LEU A 32 31.08 -1.62 7.97
C LEU A 32 32.32 -0.74 8.14
N THR A 33 33.49 -1.33 7.94
CA THR A 33 34.74 -0.59 7.81
C THR A 33 34.90 0.01 6.40
N PRO A 34 35.76 1.03 6.21
CA PRO A 34 36.03 1.62 4.90
C PRO A 34 36.52 0.61 3.85
N ASP A 35 37.35 -0.35 4.25
CA ASP A 35 37.86 -1.40 3.37
C ASP A 35 36.72 -2.31 2.88
N LEU A 36 35.78 -2.63 3.78
CA LEU A 36 34.61 -3.44 3.49
C LEU A 36 33.62 -2.69 2.57
N LEU A 37 33.52 -1.36 2.71
CA LEU A 37 32.81 -0.52 1.75
C LEU A 37 33.45 -0.52 0.35
N GLY A 38 34.78 -0.56 0.28
CA GLY A 38 35.51 -0.69 -0.98
C GLY A 38 35.17 -2.00 -1.70
N LEU A 39 35.18 -3.11 -0.95
CA LEU A 39 34.80 -4.43 -1.47
C LEU A 39 33.33 -4.47 -1.92
N LEU A 40 32.40 -3.93 -1.13
CA LEU A 40 30.98 -3.87 -1.52
C LEU A 40 30.74 -3.06 -2.80
N LYS A 41 31.52 -1.99 -3.04
CA LYS A 41 31.43 -1.22 -4.28
C LYS A 41 31.98 -1.99 -5.48
N ALA A 42 33.10 -2.69 -5.30
CA ALA A 42 33.73 -3.49 -6.36
C ALA A 42 32.79 -4.60 -6.85
N TYR A 43 32.07 -5.26 -5.94
CA TYR A 43 31.16 -6.37 -6.25
C TYR A 43 29.68 -5.96 -6.31
N LYS A 44 29.36 -4.66 -6.37
CA LYS A 44 27.98 -4.16 -6.22
C LYS A 44 27.00 -4.83 -7.18
N THR A 45 27.35 -4.94 -8.45
CA THR A 45 26.49 -5.50 -9.52
C THR A 45 26.20 -6.98 -9.28
N GLU A 46 27.24 -7.75 -8.97
CA GLU A 46 27.13 -9.18 -8.66
C GLU A 46 26.31 -9.41 -7.38
N LEU A 47 26.56 -8.62 -6.33
CA LEU A 47 25.80 -8.68 -5.08
C LEU A 47 24.32 -8.35 -5.28
N LEU A 48 24.01 -7.34 -6.09
CA LEU A 48 22.61 -7.03 -6.44
C LEU A 48 21.95 -8.16 -7.22
N ALA A 49 22.67 -8.80 -8.15
CA ALA A 49 22.14 -9.95 -8.90
C ALA A 49 21.86 -11.15 -8.00
N LEU A 50 22.72 -11.42 -7.01
CA LEU A 50 22.55 -12.50 -6.03
C LEU A 50 21.45 -12.22 -4.99
N LEU A 51 21.30 -10.95 -4.58
CA LEU A 51 20.32 -10.54 -3.56
C LEU A 51 18.94 -10.22 -4.16
N ARG A 52 18.84 -9.99 -5.47
CA ARG A 52 17.55 -9.84 -6.12
C ARG A 52 16.82 -11.18 -5.98
N PRO A 53 15.65 -11.21 -5.32
CA PRO A 53 14.86 -12.43 -5.31
C PRO A 53 14.59 -12.84 -6.76
N VAL A 54 14.69 -14.14 -7.06
CA VAL A 54 14.29 -14.73 -8.34
C VAL A 54 12.76 -14.64 -8.45
N ALA A 55 12.27 -13.42 -8.57
CA ALA A 55 10.88 -13.03 -8.72
C ALA A 55 10.84 -11.89 -9.74
N ALA A 56 11.49 -12.11 -10.87
CA ALA A 56 11.41 -11.26 -12.06
C ALA A 56 11.15 -12.10 -13.31
N VAL A 57 10.38 -13.18 -13.17
CA VAL A 57 9.58 -13.69 -14.28
C VAL A 57 8.14 -13.29 -13.96
N GLN A 58 7.75 -12.14 -14.51
CA GLN A 58 6.37 -11.69 -14.73
C GLN A 58 5.50 -11.56 -13.47
N ALA A 59 5.66 -10.44 -12.75
CA ALA A 59 4.57 -9.89 -11.95
C ALA A 59 3.81 -8.86 -12.81
N GLU A 60 2.93 -9.35 -13.67
CA GLU A 60 1.70 -8.63 -14.01
C GLU A 60 0.99 -8.25 -12.70
N PRO A 61 0.37 -7.06 -12.59
CA PRO A 61 -0.27 -6.62 -11.35
C PRO A 61 -1.53 -7.46 -11.09
N MET A 62 -1.39 -8.61 -10.44
CA MET A 62 -2.53 -9.36 -9.96
C MET A 62 -3.12 -8.66 -8.73
N PRO A 63 -4.43 -8.37 -8.73
CA PRO A 63 -5.13 -7.85 -7.57
C PRO A 63 -5.18 -8.97 -6.52
N THR A 64 -4.63 -8.71 -5.34
CA THR A 64 -4.91 -9.54 -4.16
C THR A 64 -6.37 -9.32 -3.76
N THR A 65 -7.31 -10.02 -4.40
CA THR A 65 -8.64 -10.24 -3.87
C THR A 65 -8.52 -11.26 -2.74
N LYS A 66 -8.12 -10.79 -1.55
CA LYS A 66 -8.47 -11.50 -0.32
C LYS A 66 -9.99 -11.75 -0.35
N PRO A 67 -10.47 -12.97 -0.08
CA PRO A 67 -11.89 -13.23 -0.02
C PRO A 67 -12.47 -12.40 1.13
N THR A 68 -13.19 -11.33 0.77
CA THR A 68 -13.89 -10.48 1.71
C THR A 68 -15.13 -11.24 2.18
N ALA A 69 -14.98 -11.99 3.27
CA ALA A 69 -16.14 -12.34 4.08
C ALA A 69 -16.88 -11.04 4.37
N LYS A 70 -18.14 -10.94 3.91
CA LYS A 70 -18.97 -9.73 4.08
C LYS A 70 -18.95 -9.35 5.56
N PRO A 71 -18.57 -8.12 5.95
CA PRO A 71 -18.49 -7.76 7.36
C PRO A 71 -19.88 -7.87 7.98
N VAL A 72 -20.05 -8.81 8.91
CA VAL A 72 -21.26 -8.92 9.72
C VAL A 72 -21.17 -7.87 10.83
N CYS A 73 -22.15 -6.98 10.90
CA CYS A 73 -22.20 -6.00 11.97
C CYS A 73 -22.44 -6.68 13.32
N ARG A 74 -21.97 -6.07 14.42
CA ARG A 74 -22.24 -6.55 15.79
C ARG A 74 -23.73 -6.66 16.13
N CYS A 75 -24.61 -5.94 15.43
CA CYS A 75 -26.08 -6.08 15.57
C CYS A 75 -26.66 -7.29 14.81
N GLY A 76 -25.81 -8.12 14.20
CA GLY A 76 -26.18 -9.28 13.37
C GLY A 76 -26.61 -8.93 11.95
N SER A 77 -26.65 -7.64 11.58
CA SER A 77 -27.02 -7.25 10.22
C SER A 77 -25.90 -7.55 9.22
N THR A 78 -26.32 -8.06 8.07
CA THR A 78 -25.51 -8.25 6.86
C THR A 78 -25.80 -7.18 5.81
N VAL A 79 -26.57 -6.14 6.15
CA VAL A 79 -26.89 -5.02 5.27
C VAL A 79 -25.97 -3.85 5.61
N TRP A 80 -25.44 -3.19 4.58
CA TRP A 80 -24.57 -2.03 4.71
C TRP A 80 -25.01 -0.89 3.77
N ARG A 81 -24.59 0.33 4.12
CA ARG A 81 -24.75 1.54 3.33
C ARG A 81 -23.37 2.15 3.12
N ASP A 82 -23.02 2.35 1.86
CA ASP A 82 -21.79 3.05 1.48
C ASP A 82 -22.11 4.55 1.38
N VAL A 83 -21.30 5.37 2.06
CA VAL A 83 -21.44 6.82 2.13
C VAL A 83 -20.18 7.45 1.53
N PRO A 84 -20.29 8.21 0.42
CA PRO A 84 -19.16 8.94 -0.10
C PRO A 84 -18.75 10.04 0.89
N ILE A 85 -17.46 10.14 1.14
CA ILE A 85 -16.85 11.17 1.98
C ILE A 85 -15.68 11.80 1.19
N HIS A 86 -15.16 12.93 1.67
CA HIS A 86 -14.07 13.65 0.98
C HIS A 86 -14.41 13.96 -0.49
N ASN A 87 -15.60 14.50 -0.75
CA ASN A 87 -16.06 14.83 -2.11
C ASN A 87 -16.03 13.63 -3.07
N GLY A 88 -16.42 12.45 -2.57
CA GLY A 88 -16.41 11.20 -3.34
C GLY A 88 -15.04 10.55 -3.50
N GLN A 89 -13.98 11.14 -2.95
CA GLN A 89 -12.63 10.54 -3.00
C GLN A 89 -12.50 9.34 -2.06
N SER A 90 -13.37 9.19 -1.06
CA SER A 90 -13.36 8.02 -0.19
C SER A 90 -14.78 7.52 0.04
N VAL A 91 -14.90 6.26 0.44
CA VAL A 91 -16.17 5.61 0.76
C VAL A 91 -16.08 5.07 2.17
N ARG A 92 -17.03 5.47 3.01
CA ARG A 92 -17.24 4.93 4.35
C ARG A 92 -18.38 3.93 4.32
N ARG A 93 -18.19 2.72 4.85
CA ARG A 93 -19.24 1.72 4.96
C ARG A 93 -19.81 1.68 6.37
N ASP A 94 -21.10 1.94 6.47
CA ASP A 94 -21.85 1.87 7.72
C ASP A 94 -22.86 0.71 7.67
N CYS A 95 -23.25 0.19 8.83
CA CYS A 95 -24.30 -0.81 8.92
C CYS A 95 -25.65 -0.21 8.50
N GLY A 96 -26.35 -0.85 7.56
CA GLY A 96 -27.66 -0.40 7.09
C GLY A 96 -28.76 -0.50 8.14
N ARG A 97 -28.55 -1.24 9.24
CA ARG A 97 -29.52 -1.37 10.33
C ARG A 97 -29.28 -0.41 11.49
N CYS A 98 -28.05 -0.28 11.97
CA CYS A 98 -27.75 0.51 13.17
C CYS A 98 -26.82 1.71 12.93
N GLY A 99 -26.40 1.97 11.69
CA GLY A 99 -25.52 3.08 11.34
C GLY A 99 -24.08 2.97 11.84
N ARG A 100 -23.70 1.84 12.47
CA ARG A 100 -22.34 1.65 12.97
C ARG A 100 -21.34 1.53 11.82
N PHE A 101 -20.24 2.27 11.92
CA PHE A 101 -19.09 2.17 11.02
C PHE A 101 -18.50 0.74 10.99
N LEU A 102 -18.24 0.23 9.78
CA LEU A 102 -17.68 -1.10 9.54
C LEU A 102 -16.24 -1.00 9.03
N ASP A 103 -16.02 -0.31 7.90
CA ASP A 103 -14.71 -0.14 7.26
C ASP A 103 -14.70 1.00 6.23
N PHE A 104 -13.54 1.23 5.62
CA PHE A 104 -13.37 2.11 4.46
C PHE A 104 -13.08 1.28 3.20
N PRO A 105 -14.11 0.97 2.37
CA PRO A 105 -13.89 0.26 1.10
C PRO A 105 -12.99 1.03 0.13
N VAL A 106 -13.00 2.37 0.21
CA VAL A 106 -12.16 3.27 -0.59
C VAL A 106 -11.63 4.38 0.31
N TRP A 107 -10.32 4.63 0.27
CA TRP A 107 -9.65 5.73 0.97
C TRP A 107 -8.77 6.48 -0.02
N TYR A 108 -9.02 7.78 -0.21
CA TYR A 108 -8.40 8.67 -1.21
C TYR A 108 -8.12 7.98 -2.55
N GLY A 109 -9.17 7.95 -3.37
CA GLY A 109 -9.29 7.10 -4.55
C GLY A 109 -8.03 6.97 -5.39
N ASN A 110 -7.78 5.72 -5.81
CA ASN A 110 -7.28 5.50 -7.16
C ASN A 110 -8.24 6.22 -8.11
N THR A 111 -7.74 7.21 -8.86
CA THR A 111 -8.49 8.24 -9.61
C THR A 111 -9.50 7.69 -10.64
N ALA A 112 -9.50 6.37 -10.89
CA ALA A 112 -10.22 5.70 -11.96
C ALA A 112 -11.74 5.48 -11.74
N LEU A 113 -12.31 5.75 -10.56
CA LEU A 113 -13.76 5.54 -10.30
C LEU A 113 -14.59 6.84 -10.28
N GLN A 114 -13.98 8.00 -10.52
CA GLN A 114 -14.65 9.29 -10.28
C GLN A 114 -15.73 9.65 -11.31
N THR A 115 -15.77 9.06 -12.51
CA THR A 115 -16.53 9.68 -13.60
C THR A 115 -17.81 8.96 -14.00
N GLU A 116 -18.01 7.69 -13.66
CA GLU A 116 -19.08 6.90 -14.31
C GLU A 116 -20.24 6.48 -13.39
N LYS A 117 -20.11 6.55 -12.06
CA LYS A 117 -21.11 5.93 -11.16
C LYS A 117 -21.91 6.86 -10.25
N TYR A 118 -21.44 8.08 -10.02
CA TYR A 118 -22.12 9.05 -9.16
C TYR A 118 -22.04 10.43 -9.82
N PRO A 119 -22.98 10.79 -10.73
CA PRO A 119 -23.07 12.16 -11.18
C PRO A 119 -23.27 13.05 -9.94
N VAL A 120 -22.39 14.04 -9.80
CA VAL A 120 -22.42 15.03 -8.73
C VAL A 120 -23.56 16.00 -9.04
N GLU A 121 -24.80 15.63 -8.70
CA GLU A 121 -25.90 16.59 -8.66
C GLU A 121 -25.94 17.25 -7.27
N CYS A 122 -25.23 18.37 -7.16
CA CYS A 122 -25.48 19.36 -6.11
C CYS A 122 -26.74 20.16 -6.48
N GLN A 123 -27.93 19.66 -6.18
CA GLN A 123 -29.14 20.50 -6.12
C GLN A 123 -29.22 21.16 -4.74
N HIS A 124 -28.64 22.35 -4.63
CA HIS A 124 -29.07 23.35 -3.65
C HIS A 124 -30.29 24.07 -4.24
N ASP A 125 -31.47 23.47 -4.11
CA ASP A 125 -32.71 24.22 -4.30
C ASP A 125 -32.97 25.02 -3.02
N GLN A 126 -32.66 26.32 -3.11
CA GLN A 126 -33.00 27.31 -2.10
C GLN A 126 -34.52 27.51 -2.13
N GLU A 127 -35.22 27.05 -1.11
CA GLU A 127 -36.59 27.46 -0.85
C GLU A 127 -36.65 28.99 -0.68
N THR A 128 -37.28 29.64 -1.65
CA THR A 128 -37.66 31.05 -1.62
C THR A 128 -38.70 31.29 -0.53
N ILE A 129 -38.26 31.82 0.62
CA ILE A 129 -39.17 32.41 1.61
C ILE A 129 -39.66 33.75 1.05
N GLN A 130 -40.87 33.73 0.51
CA GLN A 130 -41.64 34.91 0.09
C GLN A 130 -42.26 35.56 1.35
N THR A 131 -41.64 36.60 1.90
CA THR A 131 -42.30 37.45 2.92
C THR A 131 -43.06 38.58 2.24
N ASN A 132 -44.39 38.46 2.31
CA ASN A 132 -45.38 39.49 1.98
C ASN A 132 -45.22 40.72 2.89
N LYS A 133 -45.26 41.91 2.31
CA LYS A 133 -45.60 43.16 3.01
C LYS A 133 -46.23 44.16 2.05
#